data_AF-A0A3E2YP51-F1
#
_entry.id   AF-A0A3E2YP51-F1
#
_cell.length_a   1.000
_cell.length_b   1.000
_cell.length_c   1.000
_cell.angle_alpha   90.00
_cell.angle_beta   90.00
_cell.angle_gamma   90.00
#
_symmetry.space_group_name_H-M   'P 1'
#
loop_
_entity.id
_entity.type
_entity.pdbx_description
1 polymer ?
#
loop_
_entity_poly.entity_id
_entity_poly.type
_entity_poly.pdbx_seq_one_letter_code
_entity_poly.pdbx_strand_id
1 'polypeptide(L)'
;MSRRAVTALRATALLTLAALAAGCQSAEDGAEPAAAPATSDSTVSTGTAVPATSAASTPSGSPSAVTAANTDEVCRAVDKLILTGSKKIVADSADATRDEATNEELDARLKRTLSGLADGVRKQAARAEDPQIEALIRATAKQLDAGARSASPVKWMSTTFVNIPPKLARECRA
;
A
#
# COMPACT_ATOMS: atom_id res chain seq x y z
N MET A 1 11.17 -0.64 -62.42
CA MET A 1 11.90 0.65 -62.40
C MET A 1 10.93 1.66 -61.81
N SER A 2 11.14 2.36 -60.68
CA SER A 2 12.36 2.82 -60.02
C SER A 2 12.08 3.06 -58.53
N ARG A 3 13.04 2.70 -57.69
CA ARG A 3 13.13 3.10 -56.29
C ARG A 3 13.56 4.58 -56.25
N ARG A 4 12.92 5.41 -55.42
CA ARG A 4 13.51 6.66 -54.97
C ARG A 4 13.56 6.65 -53.44
N ALA A 5 14.77 6.39 -52.95
CA ALA A 5 15.17 6.70 -51.60
C ALA A 5 15.38 8.21 -51.49
N VAL A 6 14.86 8.82 -50.43
CA VAL A 6 15.46 10.02 -49.84
C VAL A 6 15.50 9.80 -48.34
N THR A 7 16.68 9.44 -47.89
CA THR A 7 17.18 9.57 -46.53
C THR A 7 17.11 11.03 -46.07
N ALA A 8 16.47 11.29 -44.94
CA ALA A 8 16.72 12.51 -44.16
C ALA A 8 17.13 12.11 -42.75
N LEU A 9 18.33 12.54 -42.40
CA LEU A 9 19.13 12.18 -41.25
C LEU A 9 18.98 13.30 -40.18
N ARG A 10 18.81 12.88 -38.91
CA ARG A 10 19.17 13.57 -37.65
C ARG A 10 18.43 14.85 -37.21
N ALA A 11 17.84 14.76 -36.01
CA ALA A 11 18.30 15.53 -34.85
C ALA A 11 17.92 14.79 -33.53
N THR A 12 18.94 14.31 -32.83
CA THR A 12 18.89 13.84 -31.44
C THR A 12 18.72 15.04 -30.51
N ALA A 13 17.61 15.12 -29.78
CA ALA A 13 17.46 16.02 -28.63
C ALA A 13 17.56 15.19 -27.35
N LEU A 14 18.78 15.13 -26.80
CA LEU A 14 19.03 14.68 -25.42
C LEU A 14 18.59 15.80 -24.47
N LEU A 15 17.43 15.66 -23.85
CA LEU A 15 17.05 16.45 -22.68
C LEU A 15 17.32 15.63 -21.43
N THR A 16 18.54 15.74 -20.91
CA THR A 16 18.90 15.34 -19.55
C THR A 16 18.56 16.49 -18.61
N LEU A 17 17.46 16.37 -17.87
CA LEU A 17 17.19 17.17 -16.68
C LEU A 17 17.16 16.24 -15.47
N ALA A 18 18.34 16.12 -14.87
CA ALA A 18 18.56 15.53 -13.56
C ALA A 18 18.03 16.49 -12.49
N ALA A 19 17.04 16.05 -11.72
CA ALA A 19 16.67 16.62 -10.42
C ALA A 19 15.96 15.55 -9.58
N LEU A 20 16.68 14.48 -9.25
CA LEU A 20 16.37 13.59 -8.12
C LEU A 20 17.63 13.46 -7.26
N ALA A 21 17.87 14.42 -6.38
CA ALA A 21 18.83 14.27 -5.27
C ALA A 21 18.71 15.44 -4.26
N ALA A 22 17.59 15.52 -3.54
CA ALA A 22 17.49 16.20 -2.25
C ALA A 22 16.30 15.57 -1.52
N GLY A 23 16.43 14.80 -0.45
CA GLY A 23 17.59 14.25 0.24
C GLY A 23 17.01 13.21 1.20
N CYS A 24 17.45 11.97 1.04
CA CYS A 24 17.26 10.91 2.02
C CYS A 24 18.58 10.84 2.77
N GLN A 25 18.67 11.47 3.95
CA GLN A 25 19.77 11.22 4.89
C GLN A 25 19.21 11.14 6.29
N SER A 26 19.14 9.90 6.80
CA SER A 26 19.22 9.60 8.21
C SER A 26 20.63 9.87 8.71
N ALA A 27 20.76 10.53 9.86
CA ALA A 27 21.92 10.41 10.74
C ALA A 27 21.48 10.77 12.17
N GLU A 28 21.43 9.75 13.01
CA GLU A 28 21.41 9.85 14.47
C GLU A 28 22.83 10.08 15.01
N ASP A 29 22.89 10.43 16.29
CA ASP A 29 24.04 10.47 17.21
C ASP A 29 24.90 11.74 17.34
N GLY A 30 24.79 12.34 18.52
CA GLY A 30 25.67 13.38 19.05
C GLY A 30 25.24 13.79 20.47
N ALA A 31 25.75 13.08 21.48
CA ALA A 31 25.46 13.26 22.90
C ALA A 31 26.27 14.41 23.58
N GLU A 32 25.59 15.09 24.53
CA GLU A 32 26.05 15.75 25.79
C GLU A 32 27.06 16.93 25.78
N PRO A 33 27.23 17.77 26.85
CA PRO A 33 26.60 17.79 28.20
C PRO A 33 26.22 19.17 28.86
N ALA A 34 25.59 19.06 30.06
CA ALA A 34 25.61 19.91 31.28
C ALA A 34 25.00 21.35 31.29
N ALA A 35 23.91 21.62 32.03
CA ALA A 35 23.78 22.04 33.47
C ALA A 35 23.17 23.48 33.51
N ALA A 36 22.34 23.97 34.44
CA ALA A 36 22.04 23.66 35.84
C ALA A 36 20.67 24.36 36.24
N PRO A 37 20.24 24.45 37.52
CA PRO A 37 18.85 24.19 37.96
C PRO A 37 18.07 25.44 38.42
N ALA A 38 16.76 25.28 38.65
CA ALA A 38 15.99 26.19 39.49
C ALA A 38 15.33 25.40 40.63
N THR A 39 15.82 25.70 41.84
CA THR A 39 15.31 25.31 43.15
C THR A 39 13.92 25.87 43.41
N SER A 40 13.06 25.07 44.04
CA SER A 40 12.21 25.55 45.12
C SER A 40 12.00 24.43 46.14
N ASP A 41 12.08 24.86 47.38
CA ASP A 41 12.33 24.14 48.62
C ASP A 41 11.03 23.68 49.29
N SER A 42 11.19 22.91 50.38
CA SER A 42 10.24 22.52 51.43
C SER A 42 9.39 21.28 51.14
N THR A 43 9.35 20.21 51.97
CA THR A 43 9.64 20.07 53.41
C THR A 43 9.71 18.57 53.82
N VAL A 44 10.73 18.21 54.60
CA VAL A 44 10.82 17.26 55.75
C VAL A 44 9.99 15.94 55.83
N SER A 45 10.77 14.85 55.85
CA SER A 45 10.86 13.69 56.79
C SER A 45 9.79 12.60 56.99
N THR A 46 10.36 11.38 56.94
CA THR A 46 10.15 10.13 57.73
C THR A 46 8.92 9.25 57.53
N GLY A 47 9.18 7.97 57.18
CA GLY A 47 8.27 6.87 57.49
C GLY A 47 8.54 5.55 56.73
N THR A 48 9.36 4.67 57.33
CA THR A 48 9.18 3.21 57.51
C THR A 48 8.76 2.29 56.34
N ALA A 49 9.54 1.22 56.17
CA ALA A 49 9.47 0.14 55.19
C ALA A 49 8.23 -0.79 55.24
N VAL A 50 7.87 -1.37 54.08
CA VAL A 50 7.22 -2.69 53.90
C VAL A 50 7.64 -3.29 52.54
N PRO A 51 8.00 -4.59 52.42
CA PRO A 51 8.27 -5.22 51.13
C PRO A 51 6.95 -5.62 50.47
N ALA A 52 6.68 -5.15 49.25
CA ALA A 52 5.56 -5.61 48.44
C ALA A 52 6.06 -6.58 47.37
N THR A 53 5.62 -7.82 47.53
CA THR A 53 5.74 -8.99 46.66
C THR A 53 5.61 -8.63 45.18
N SER A 54 6.64 -8.96 44.39
CA SER A 54 6.56 -8.99 42.93
C SER A 54 5.57 -10.06 42.50
N ALA A 55 4.36 -9.66 42.09
CA ALA A 55 3.47 -10.51 41.34
C ALA A 55 4.05 -10.65 39.92
N ALA A 56 4.61 -11.82 39.64
CA ALA A 56 5.02 -12.19 38.29
C ALA A 56 3.78 -12.17 37.38
N SER A 57 3.73 -11.21 36.46
CA SER A 57 2.80 -11.24 35.34
C SER A 57 3.12 -12.47 34.51
N THR A 58 2.29 -13.51 34.65
CA THR A 58 2.27 -14.63 33.72
C THR A 58 1.88 -14.08 32.35
N PRO A 59 2.68 -14.26 31.29
CA PRO A 59 2.22 -13.99 29.95
C PRO A 59 1.11 -15.01 29.66
N SER A 60 -0.14 -14.55 29.73
CA SER A 60 -1.29 -15.28 29.21
C SER A 60 -1.12 -15.34 27.70
N GLY A 61 -0.44 -16.39 27.23
CA GLY A 61 -0.31 -16.70 25.82
C GLY A 61 -1.70 -16.95 25.25
N SER A 62 -2.28 -15.93 24.63
CA SER A 62 -3.40 -16.12 23.73
C SER A 62 -2.96 -17.14 22.67
N PRO A 63 -3.78 -18.15 22.33
CA PRO A 63 -3.45 -19.06 21.25
C PRO A 63 -3.34 -18.21 19.98
N SER A 64 -2.13 -18.06 19.45
CA SER A 64 -1.92 -17.54 18.11
C SER A 64 -2.81 -18.34 17.18
N ALA A 65 -3.69 -17.66 16.45
CA ALA A 65 -4.51 -18.29 15.44
C ALA A 65 -3.59 -19.13 14.55
N VAL A 66 -3.91 -20.41 14.37
CA VAL A 66 -3.16 -21.28 13.47
C VAL A 66 -3.47 -20.77 12.07
N THR A 67 -2.57 -19.93 11.54
CA THR A 67 -2.64 -19.45 10.17
C THR A 67 -2.60 -20.65 9.24
N ALA A 68 -3.57 -20.77 8.34
CA ALA A 68 -3.62 -21.89 7.41
C ALA A 68 -2.38 -21.90 6.50
N ALA A 69 -1.99 -23.09 6.05
CA ALA A 69 -0.73 -23.29 5.32
C ALA A 69 -0.64 -22.49 4.01
N ASN A 70 -1.77 -22.12 3.40
CA ASN A 70 -1.81 -21.42 2.12
C ASN A 70 -2.01 -19.90 2.22
N THR A 71 -2.09 -19.32 3.43
CA THR A 71 -2.33 -17.88 3.63
C THR A 71 -1.31 -17.01 2.89
N ASP A 72 -0.02 -17.34 3.01
CA ASP A 72 1.07 -16.61 2.35
C ASP A 72 0.94 -16.63 0.82
N GLU A 73 0.58 -17.78 0.25
CA GLU A 73 0.43 -17.94 -1.20
C GLU A 73 -0.72 -17.08 -1.70
N VAL A 74 -1.87 -17.15 -1.03
CA VAL A 74 -3.06 -16.39 -1.40
C VAL A 74 -2.81 -14.89 -1.28
N CYS A 75 -2.19 -14.44 -0.18
CA CYS A 75 -1.85 -13.04 0.01
C CYS A 75 -0.88 -12.51 -1.05
N ARG A 76 0.17 -13.28 -1.40
CA ARG A 76 1.07 -12.92 -2.51
C ARG A 76 0.37 -12.90 -3.86
N ALA A 77 -0.55 -13.83 -4.10
CA ALA A 77 -1.33 -13.86 -5.34
C ALA A 77 -2.22 -12.62 -5.47
N VAL A 78 -2.87 -12.19 -4.38
CA VAL A 78 -3.66 -10.94 -4.35
C VAL A 78 -2.77 -9.73 -4.56
N ASP A 79 -1.62 -9.63 -3.88
CA ASP A 79 -0.68 -8.52 -4.08
C ASP A 79 -0.23 -8.41 -5.56
N LYS A 80 0.11 -9.55 -6.17
CA LYS A 80 0.44 -9.61 -7.60
C LYS A 80 -0.72 -9.15 -8.49
N LEU A 81 -1.96 -9.50 -8.16
CA LEU A 81 -3.15 -9.02 -8.88
C LEU A 81 -3.29 -7.51 -8.77
N ILE A 82 -3.16 -6.94 -7.56
CA ILE A 82 -3.24 -5.50 -7.32
C ILE A 82 -2.14 -4.76 -8.10
N LEU A 83 -0.89 -5.22 -8.04
CA LEU A 83 0.23 -4.63 -8.79
C LEU A 83 0.02 -4.70 -10.31
N THR A 84 -0.47 -5.85 -10.81
CA THR A 84 -0.78 -6.02 -12.23
C THR A 84 -1.91 -5.10 -12.67
N GLY A 85 -2.97 -4.98 -11.85
CA GLY A 85 -4.07 -4.05 -12.05
C GLY A 85 -3.62 -2.60 -12.08
N SER A 86 -2.80 -2.17 -11.12
CA SER A 86 -2.23 -0.80 -11.08
C SER A 86 -1.41 -0.48 -12.33
N LYS A 87 -0.56 -1.41 -12.77
CA LYS A 87 0.21 -1.25 -14.03
C LYS A 87 -0.70 -1.13 -15.24
N LYS A 88 -1.74 -1.96 -15.31
CA LYS A 88 -2.73 -1.90 -16.38
C LYS A 88 -3.48 -0.57 -16.40
N ILE A 89 -3.88 -0.06 -15.24
CA ILE A 89 -4.53 1.25 -15.13
C ILE A 89 -3.63 2.35 -15.69
N VAL A 90 -2.35 2.35 -15.32
CA VAL A 90 -1.38 3.34 -15.83
C VAL A 90 -1.22 3.23 -17.35
N ALA A 91 -1.12 2.01 -17.89
CA ALA A 91 -1.04 1.78 -19.33
C ALA A 91 -2.31 2.24 -20.06
N ASP A 92 -3.49 1.86 -19.56
CA ASP A 92 -4.79 2.24 -20.12
C ASP A 92 -4.96 3.78 -20.11
N SER A 93 -4.49 4.47 -19.08
CA SER A 93 -4.46 5.94 -19.01
C SER A 93 -3.49 6.56 -20.02
N ALA A 94 -2.29 6.00 -20.16
CA ALA A 94 -1.32 6.49 -21.15
C ALA A 94 -1.83 6.31 -22.58
N ASP A 95 -2.49 5.19 -22.87
CA ASP A 95 -3.12 4.94 -24.17
C ASP A 95 -4.31 5.86 -24.38
N ALA A 96 -5.14 6.09 -23.36
CA ALA A 96 -6.24 7.07 -23.44
C ALA A 96 -5.75 8.49 -23.78
N THR A 97 -4.60 8.93 -23.22
CA THR A 97 -3.99 10.21 -23.57
C THR A 97 -3.48 10.24 -25.02
N ARG A 98 -2.92 9.14 -25.52
CA ARG A 98 -2.45 9.04 -26.92
C ARG A 98 -3.61 9.02 -27.92
N ASP A 99 -4.72 8.40 -27.53
CA ASP A 99 -5.92 8.25 -28.34
C ASP A 99 -6.83 9.49 -28.31
N GLU A 100 -6.50 10.51 -27.49
CA GLU A 100 -7.38 11.64 -27.17
C GLU A 100 -8.77 11.19 -26.68
N ALA A 101 -8.81 10.09 -25.93
CA ALA A 101 -10.04 9.47 -25.45
C ALA A 101 -10.85 10.41 -24.55
N THR A 102 -12.19 10.32 -24.63
CA THR A 102 -13.05 11.13 -23.77
C THR A 102 -12.99 10.65 -22.31
N ASN A 103 -13.45 11.49 -21.39
CA ASN A 103 -13.54 11.11 -19.97
C ASN A 103 -14.46 9.90 -19.77
N GLU A 104 -15.54 9.78 -20.54
CA GLU A 104 -16.46 8.64 -20.50
C GLU A 104 -15.77 7.35 -20.94
N GLU A 105 -14.92 7.41 -21.96
CA GLU A 105 -14.15 6.26 -22.43
C GLU A 105 -13.09 5.84 -21.41
N LEU A 106 -12.38 6.81 -20.80
CA LEU A 106 -11.43 6.55 -19.73
C LEU A 106 -12.12 5.90 -18.52
N ASP A 107 -13.27 6.43 -18.11
CA ASP A 107 -14.08 5.87 -17.03
C ASP A 107 -14.53 4.45 -17.36
N ALA A 108 -14.98 4.19 -18.59
CA ALA A 108 -15.39 2.85 -19.02
C ALA A 108 -14.21 1.85 -19.01
N ARG A 109 -13.03 2.26 -19.49
CA ARG A 109 -11.78 1.46 -19.43
C ARG A 109 -11.43 1.15 -17.97
N LEU A 110 -11.46 2.16 -17.10
CA LEU A 110 -11.18 2.00 -15.67
C LEU A 110 -12.16 1.05 -14.98
N LYS A 111 -13.47 1.22 -15.20
CA LYS A 111 -14.50 0.35 -14.62
C LYS A 111 -14.30 -1.11 -15.02
N ARG A 112 -13.95 -1.36 -16.29
CA ARG A 112 -13.64 -2.71 -16.78
C ARG A 112 -12.42 -3.30 -16.09
N THR A 113 -11.34 -2.53 -15.95
CA THR A 113 -10.13 -2.97 -15.26
C THR A 113 -10.38 -3.26 -13.77
N LEU A 114 -11.15 -2.42 -13.07
CA LEU A 114 -11.54 -2.64 -11.68
C LEU A 114 -12.44 -3.87 -11.50
N SER A 115 -13.40 -4.09 -12.40
CA SER A 115 -14.26 -5.27 -12.38
C SER A 115 -13.46 -6.56 -12.58
N GLY A 116 -12.57 -6.58 -13.58
CA GLY A 116 -11.68 -7.73 -13.81
C GLY A 116 -10.75 -8.01 -12.63
N LEU A 117 -10.24 -6.95 -11.99
CA LEU A 117 -9.44 -7.08 -10.77
C LEU A 117 -10.27 -7.64 -9.61
N ALA A 118 -11.48 -7.13 -9.39
CA ALA A 118 -12.39 -7.65 -8.37
C ALA A 118 -12.69 -9.14 -8.57
N ASP A 119 -12.92 -9.58 -9.81
CA ASP A 119 -13.14 -10.99 -10.13
C ASP A 119 -11.90 -11.84 -9.83
N GLY A 120 -10.70 -11.35 -10.19
CA GLY A 120 -9.44 -12.01 -9.86
C GLY A 120 -9.24 -12.18 -8.35
N VAL A 121 -9.53 -11.12 -7.58
CA VAL A 121 -9.41 -11.13 -6.11
C VAL A 121 -10.46 -12.07 -5.49
N ARG A 122 -11.70 -12.12 -5.98
CA ARG A 122 -12.72 -13.10 -5.51
C ARG A 122 -12.28 -14.55 -5.73
N LYS A 123 -11.62 -14.84 -6.85
CA LYS A 123 -11.08 -16.18 -7.13
C LYS A 123 -9.98 -16.58 -6.13
N GLN A 124 -9.20 -15.62 -5.62
CA GLN A 124 -8.22 -15.87 -4.57
C GLN A 124 -8.86 -16.04 -3.20
N ALA A 125 -9.89 -15.24 -2.88
CA ALA A 125 -10.66 -15.45 -1.66
C ALA A 125 -11.21 -16.88 -1.57
N ALA A 126 -11.78 -17.41 -2.68
CA ALA A 126 -12.29 -18.77 -2.73
C ALA A 126 -11.24 -19.88 -2.56
N ARG A 127 -9.95 -19.54 -2.61
CA ARG A 127 -8.83 -20.47 -2.37
C ARG A 127 -8.28 -20.37 -0.96
N ALA A 128 -8.57 -19.30 -0.22
CA ALA A 128 -8.08 -19.11 1.14
C ALA A 128 -8.67 -20.19 2.06
N GLU A 129 -7.80 -20.91 2.77
CA GLU A 129 -8.24 -21.87 3.79
C GLU A 129 -8.44 -21.20 5.15
N ASP A 130 -7.75 -20.08 5.38
CA ASP A 130 -7.93 -19.24 6.55
C ASP A 130 -9.20 -18.36 6.39
N PRO A 131 -10.22 -18.52 7.25
CA PRO A 131 -11.48 -17.78 7.15
C PRO A 131 -11.32 -16.26 7.32
N GLN A 132 -10.34 -15.81 8.09
CA GLN A 132 -10.07 -14.39 8.29
C GLN A 132 -9.48 -13.78 7.02
N ILE A 133 -8.54 -14.49 6.39
CA ILE A 133 -7.93 -14.10 5.12
C ILE A 133 -8.94 -14.16 3.97
N GLU A 134 -9.80 -15.18 3.94
CA GLU A 134 -10.92 -15.24 3.00
C GLU A 134 -11.79 -13.99 3.13
N ALA A 135 -12.23 -13.66 4.35
CA ALA A 135 -13.10 -12.53 4.62
C ALA A 135 -12.45 -11.20 4.22
N LEU A 136 -11.16 -11.02 4.54
CA LEU A 136 -10.37 -9.87 4.13
C LEU A 136 -10.34 -9.71 2.61
N ILE A 137 -9.93 -10.74 1.89
CA ILE A 137 -9.77 -10.68 0.43
C ILE A 137 -11.13 -10.51 -0.25
N ARG A 138 -12.17 -11.15 0.27
CA ARG A 138 -13.55 -10.98 -0.21
C ARG A 138 -14.03 -9.54 0.01
N ALA A 139 -13.69 -8.91 1.14
CA ALA A 139 -13.99 -7.50 1.38
C ALA A 139 -13.26 -6.58 0.42
N THR A 140 -11.97 -6.83 0.15
CA THR A 140 -11.21 -6.11 -0.87
C THR A 140 -11.87 -6.22 -2.24
N ALA A 141 -12.29 -7.41 -2.64
CA ALA A 141 -12.96 -7.59 -3.93
C ALA A 141 -14.29 -6.82 -4.02
N LYS A 142 -15.04 -6.73 -2.90
CA LYS A 142 -16.25 -5.88 -2.84
C LYS A 142 -15.92 -4.39 -3.01
N GLN A 143 -14.83 -3.91 -2.40
CA GLN A 143 -14.39 -2.53 -2.57
C GLN A 143 -14.03 -2.23 -4.04
N LEU A 144 -13.30 -3.14 -4.70
CA LEU A 144 -12.95 -3.03 -6.12
C LEU A 144 -14.19 -3.01 -7.02
N ASP A 145 -15.17 -3.89 -6.75
CA ASP A 145 -16.44 -3.91 -7.47
C ASP A 145 -17.26 -2.62 -7.26
N ALA A 146 -17.24 -2.06 -6.04
CA ALA A 146 -17.84 -0.75 -5.78
C ALA A 146 -17.16 0.37 -6.59
N GLY A 147 -15.84 0.32 -6.74
CA GLY A 147 -15.10 1.21 -7.62
C GLY A 147 -15.51 1.09 -9.08
N ALA A 148 -15.67 -0.13 -9.57
CA ALA A 148 -16.14 -0.41 -10.93
C ALA A 148 -17.58 0.06 -11.19
N ARG A 149 -18.41 0.16 -10.16
CA ARG A 149 -19.81 0.64 -10.24
C ARG A 149 -19.97 2.11 -9.87
N SER A 150 -18.89 2.78 -9.47
CA SER A 150 -18.92 4.17 -9.06
C SER A 150 -19.37 5.09 -10.19
N ALA A 151 -20.14 6.12 -9.86
CA ALA A 151 -20.44 7.23 -10.77
C ALA A 151 -19.19 8.05 -11.11
N SER A 152 -18.15 7.99 -10.26
CA SER A 152 -16.88 8.71 -10.46
C SER A 152 -15.72 7.77 -10.12
N PRO A 153 -15.34 6.85 -11.02
CA PRO A 153 -14.33 5.82 -10.73
C PRO A 153 -12.93 6.43 -10.52
N VAL A 154 -12.60 7.54 -11.19
CA VAL A 154 -11.33 8.26 -10.97
C VAL A 154 -11.23 8.82 -9.54
N LYS A 155 -12.30 9.46 -9.03
CA LYS A 155 -12.34 9.95 -7.63
C LYS A 155 -12.29 8.80 -6.62
N TRP A 156 -12.96 7.69 -6.94
CA TRP A 156 -12.88 6.49 -6.10
C TRP A 156 -11.45 5.94 -6.05
N MET A 157 -10.72 5.97 -7.16
CA MET A 157 -9.34 5.52 -7.20
C MET A 157 -8.43 6.31 -6.27
N SER A 158 -8.50 7.65 -6.32
CA SER A 158 -7.63 8.51 -5.50
C SER A 158 -7.93 8.48 -4.01
N THR A 159 -9.15 8.09 -3.62
CA THR A 159 -9.58 8.09 -2.21
C THR A 159 -9.60 6.70 -1.58
N THR A 160 -9.98 5.67 -2.35
CA THR A 160 -10.22 4.32 -1.84
C THR A 160 -9.17 3.33 -2.30
N PHE A 161 -8.89 3.26 -3.61
CA PHE A 161 -7.96 2.27 -4.15
C PHE A 161 -6.56 2.39 -3.55
N VAL A 162 -6.06 3.62 -3.37
CA VAL A 162 -4.74 3.89 -2.78
C VAL A 162 -4.57 3.33 -1.36
N ASN A 163 -5.67 3.13 -0.64
CA ASN A 163 -5.66 2.60 0.73
C ASN A 163 -5.75 1.07 0.78
N ILE A 164 -6.10 0.41 -0.33
CA ILE A 164 -6.22 -1.05 -0.40
C ILE A 164 -4.86 -1.75 -0.25
N PRO A 165 -3.81 -1.42 -1.04
CA PRO A 165 -2.52 -2.09 -0.93
C PRO A 165 -1.89 -2.04 0.48
N PRO A 166 -1.77 -0.87 1.15
CA PRO A 166 -1.16 -0.84 2.48
C PRO A 166 -2.02 -1.54 3.55
N LYS A 167 -3.34 -1.57 3.39
CA LYS A 167 -4.22 -2.34 4.28
C LYS A 167 -3.98 -3.83 4.13
N LEU A 168 -4.02 -4.34 2.89
CA LEU A 168 -3.72 -5.74 2.59
C LEU A 168 -2.33 -6.15 3.11
N ALA A 169 -1.30 -5.33 2.87
CA ALA A 169 0.05 -5.64 3.30
C ALA A 169 0.20 -5.76 4.83
N ARG A 170 -0.60 -5.03 5.62
CA ARG A 170 -0.62 -5.15 7.09
C ARG A 170 -1.39 -6.39 7.53
N GLU A 171 -2.58 -6.58 6.99
CA GLU A 171 -3.50 -7.64 7.46
C GLU A 171 -3.13 -9.03 6.92
N CYS A 172 -2.38 -9.12 5.82
CA CYS A 172 -1.80 -10.38 5.31
C CYS A 172 -0.48 -10.80 5.98
N ARG A 173 0.09 -9.97 6.87
CA ARG A 173 1.34 -10.28 7.61
C ARG A 173 1.09 -10.49 9.11
N ALA A 174 -0.15 -10.32 9.56
CA ALA A 174 -0.59 -10.44 10.94
C ALA A 174 -0.99 -11.90 11.22
#